data_AF-A0A5C4SX32-F1
#
_entry.id   AF-A0A5C4SX32-F1
#
_cell.length_a   1.000
_cell.length_b   1.000
_cell.length_c   1.000
_cell.angle_alpha   90.00
_cell.angle_beta   90.00
_cell.angle_gamma   90.00
#
_symmetry.space_group_name_H-M   'P 1'
#
loop_
_entity.id
_entity.type
_entity.pdbx_description
1 polymer ?
#
loop_
_entity_poly.entity_id
_entity_poly.type
_entity_poly.pdbx_seq_one_letter_code
_entity_poly.pdbx_strand_id
1 'polypeptide(L)'
;MQSLSAAQRRPIGGGMGEENVMDLNEQAMIDAGKVVSKRRGDVLFRTGDAGEHMYVVLEGTVELVLEQDGNRIPVAKFGKGDFFGEMSLLEGLPRSGTAVAAGEVRLALLHEEAFRRLMLEDGGLAWRVMKGLSTRIRGMNRELVQRIGHDLQEVSAALQLNADGITAGIGRIAASAGEIDTNERHLASQIKEVQHISGQIGSMLDFIRNVASQTHILGLNASIEAARSGEHGRGFAVIAEEIRKLSAQSKENAEKIAELTGQIGYKMKAITSASEDSARKSNEQAAATRQMVEAVGEVAGLAERLTGIADSLK
;
A
#
# COMPACT_ATOMS: atom_id res chain seq x y z
N MET A 1 5.00 -0.13 -70.48
CA MET A 1 6.03 0.94 -70.41
C MET A 1 6.00 1.48 -69.00
N GLN A 2 7.01 1.52 -68.15
CA GLN A 2 8.42 1.09 -68.08
C GLN A 2 8.65 1.03 -66.55
N SER A 3 8.95 -0.11 -65.93
CA SER A 3 10.32 -0.53 -65.59
C SER A 3 11.27 0.60 -65.17
N LEU A 4 11.29 0.94 -63.88
CA LEU A 4 12.43 1.57 -63.19
C LEU A 4 12.55 0.86 -61.84
N SER A 5 13.38 -0.19 -61.76
CA SER A 5 14.82 -0.13 -61.51
C SER A 5 15.09 -0.46 -60.04
N ALA A 6 15.23 -1.76 -59.79
CA ALA A 6 15.81 -2.31 -58.58
C ALA A 6 17.24 -1.75 -58.42
N ALA A 7 17.36 -0.66 -57.67
CA ALA A 7 18.64 -0.14 -57.22
C ALA A 7 19.18 -1.08 -56.15
N GLN A 8 20.02 -2.01 -56.62
CA GLN A 8 21.08 -2.73 -55.94
C GLN A 8 21.39 -2.21 -54.52
N ARG A 9 20.77 -2.80 -53.51
CA ARG A 9 21.42 -2.93 -52.19
C ARG A 9 22.61 -3.87 -52.40
N ARG A 10 23.78 -3.31 -52.66
CA ARG A 10 25.03 -4.06 -52.52
C ARG A 10 25.11 -4.55 -51.07
N PRO A 11 25.26 -5.85 -50.80
CA PRO A 11 25.62 -6.29 -49.47
C PRO A 11 26.97 -5.66 -49.13
N ILE A 12 27.03 -4.92 -48.03
CA ILE A 12 28.29 -4.56 -47.37
C ILE A 12 28.78 -5.87 -46.74
N GLY A 13 29.45 -6.68 -47.55
CA GLY A 13 29.82 -8.05 -47.23
C GLY A 13 30.33 -8.78 -48.46
N GLY A 14 31.19 -8.10 -49.23
CA GLY A 14 31.92 -8.73 -50.32
C GLY A 14 33.07 -9.55 -49.76
N GLY A 15 33.01 -10.86 -49.97
CA GLY A 15 34.16 -11.78 -50.07
C GLY A 15 35.25 -11.64 -49.02
N MET A 16 35.03 -12.22 -47.83
CA MET A 16 36.10 -12.91 -47.14
C MET A 16 35.72 -14.39 -47.12
N GLY A 17 36.57 -15.23 -47.70
CA GLY A 17 36.32 -16.66 -47.84
C GLY A 17 35.96 -17.31 -46.50
N GLU A 18 35.00 -18.22 -46.56
CA GLU A 18 34.45 -19.00 -45.43
C GLU A 18 35.45 -20.00 -44.82
N GLU A 19 36.77 -19.81 -44.95
CA GLU A 19 37.80 -20.76 -44.51
C GLU A 19 38.89 -20.20 -43.59
N ASN A 20 38.73 -18.98 -43.03
CA ASN A 20 39.70 -18.47 -42.05
C ASN A 20 39.12 -17.43 -41.06
N VAL A 21 37.99 -17.75 -40.43
CA VAL A 21 37.40 -16.87 -39.41
C VAL A 21 38.15 -17.03 -38.07
N MET A 22 39.37 -16.47 -38.02
CA MET A 22 40.14 -16.14 -36.82
C MET A 22 40.16 -17.22 -35.71
N ASP A 23 40.81 -18.33 -35.99
CA ASP A 23 41.17 -19.31 -34.96
C ASP A 23 42.07 -18.67 -33.90
N LEU A 24 41.88 -19.09 -32.64
CA LEU A 24 42.67 -18.64 -31.50
C LEU A 24 44.08 -19.13 -31.79
N ASN A 25 45.05 -18.22 -31.81
CA ASN A 25 46.43 -18.64 -31.88
C ASN A 25 46.81 -19.25 -30.52
N GLU A 26 46.53 -20.55 -30.34
CA GLU A 26 46.83 -21.28 -29.11
C GLU A 26 48.30 -21.14 -28.73
N GLN A 27 49.19 -21.12 -29.72
CA GLN A 27 50.61 -20.93 -29.49
C GLN A 27 50.90 -19.55 -28.90
N ALA A 28 50.28 -18.48 -29.42
CA ALA A 28 50.43 -17.14 -28.85
C ALA A 28 49.90 -17.05 -27.41
N MET A 29 48.83 -17.77 -27.06
CA MET A 29 48.32 -17.82 -25.68
C MET A 29 49.25 -18.60 -24.74
N ILE A 30 49.86 -19.68 -25.23
CA ILE A 30 50.84 -20.49 -24.50
C ILE A 30 52.13 -19.69 -24.30
N ASP A 31 52.56 -18.92 -25.30
CA ASP A 31 53.80 -18.14 -25.24
C ASP A 31 53.64 -16.88 -24.37
N ALA A 32 52.46 -16.27 -24.38
CA ALA A 32 52.16 -15.08 -23.58
C ALA A 32 51.74 -15.37 -22.14
N GLY A 33 51.40 -16.63 -21.81
CA GLY A 33 50.78 -17.01 -20.55
C GLY A 33 51.44 -18.20 -19.86
N LYS A 34 51.13 -18.38 -18.58
CA LYS A 34 51.54 -19.59 -17.85
C LYS A 34 50.50 -20.69 -18.07
N VAL A 35 50.91 -21.82 -18.66
CA VAL A 35 50.03 -22.98 -18.83
C VAL A 35 49.91 -23.75 -17.51
N VAL A 36 48.69 -24.06 -17.09
CA VAL A 36 48.41 -24.91 -15.92
C VAL A 36 47.40 -26.00 -16.27
N SER A 37 47.56 -27.15 -15.64
CA SER A 37 46.59 -28.26 -15.71
C SER A 37 45.90 -28.43 -14.37
N LYS A 38 44.59 -28.70 -14.42
CA LYS A 38 43.73 -28.91 -13.25
C LYS A 38 42.91 -30.18 -13.42
N ARG A 39 42.59 -30.84 -12.32
CA ARG A 39 41.74 -32.03 -12.28
C ARG A 39 40.34 -31.66 -11.81
N ARG A 40 39.39 -32.56 -12.04
CA ARG A 40 37.99 -32.39 -11.62
C ARG A 40 37.91 -32.03 -10.14
N GLY A 41 37.16 -30.97 -9.84
CA GLY A 41 36.95 -30.48 -8.48
C GLY A 41 38.00 -29.48 -7.99
N ASP A 42 39.11 -29.29 -8.72
CA ASP A 42 40.07 -28.25 -8.38
C ASP A 42 39.42 -26.87 -8.51
N VAL A 43 39.53 -26.06 -7.46
CA VAL A 43 39.08 -24.66 -7.45
C VAL A 43 40.19 -23.79 -8.04
N LEU A 44 39.84 -23.00 -9.05
CA LEU A 44 40.77 -22.07 -9.70
C LEU A 44 40.88 -20.76 -8.93
N PHE A 45 39.74 -20.25 -8.47
CA PHE A 45 39.58 -19.09 -7.58
C PHE A 45 38.20 -19.14 -6.93
N ARG A 46 38.02 -18.41 -5.83
CA ARG A 46 36.75 -18.24 -5.14
C ARG A 46 36.18 -16.84 -5.36
N THR A 47 34.86 -16.72 -5.19
CA THR A 47 34.19 -15.43 -5.16
C THR A 47 34.84 -14.51 -4.12
N GLY A 48 35.08 -13.25 -4.49
CA GLY A 48 35.68 -12.25 -3.60
C GLY A 48 37.21 -12.24 -3.59
N ASP A 49 37.88 -13.25 -4.16
CA ASP A 49 39.35 -13.23 -4.31
C ASP A 49 39.78 -12.03 -5.19
N ALA A 50 40.94 -11.45 -4.90
CA ALA A 50 41.59 -10.55 -5.85
C ALA A 50 42.14 -11.37 -7.04
N GLY A 51 42.07 -10.81 -8.24
CA GLY A 51 42.51 -11.51 -9.45
C GLY A 51 43.48 -10.68 -10.29
N GLU A 52 44.70 -11.19 -10.48
CA GLU A 52 45.77 -10.51 -11.24
C GLU A 52 45.96 -11.10 -12.65
N HIS A 53 45.15 -12.09 -13.01
CA HIS A 53 45.20 -12.80 -14.28
C HIS A 53 43.81 -13.25 -14.71
N MET A 54 43.63 -13.40 -16.02
CA MET A 54 42.49 -14.10 -16.61
C MET A 54 42.91 -15.49 -17.09
N TYR A 55 41.92 -16.31 -17.42
CA TYR A 55 42.12 -17.68 -17.86
C TYR A 55 41.55 -17.85 -19.26
N VAL A 56 42.29 -18.54 -20.12
CA VAL A 56 41.81 -19.05 -21.41
C VAL A 56 41.81 -20.57 -21.35
N VAL A 57 40.69 -21.19 -21.70
CA VAL A 57 40.57 -22.65 -21.72
C VAL A 57 41.20 -23.19 -23.00
N LEU A 58 42.31 -23.92 -22.86
CA LEU A 58 42.95 -24.58 -23.99
C LEU A 58 42.28 -25.94 -24.26
N GLU A 59 41.97 -26.68 -23.20
CA GLU A 59 41.34 -28.01 -23.25
C GLU A 59 40.48 -28.23 -21.99
N GLY A 60 39.39 -28.99 -22.10
CA GLY A 60 38.49 -29.31 -20.99
C GLY A 60 37.38 -28.28 -20.75
N THR A 61 36.76 -28.35 -19.57
CA THR A 61 35.60 -27.52 -19.19
C THR A 61 35.73 -26.98 -17.76
N VAL A 62 35.49 -25.68 -17.59
CA VAL A 62 35.40 -24.99 -16.30
C VAL A 62 33.95 -24.59 -16.03
N GLU A 63 33.51 -24.74 -14.79
CA GLU A 63 32.20 -24.27 -14.33
C GLU A 63 32.37 -23.11 -13.34
N LEU A 64 31.60 -22.04 -13.53
CA LEU A 64 31.50 -20.92 -12.60
C LEU A 64 30.25 -21.08 -11.76
N VAL A 65 30.41 -21.03 -10.43
CA VAL A 65 29.32 -21.15 -9.47
C VAL A 65 29.26 -19.94 -8.55
N LEU A 66 28.06 -19.49 -8.24
CA LEU A 66 27.79 -18.56 -7.14
C LEU A 66 27.37 -19.35 -5.91
N GLU A 67 27.87 -18.95 -4.75
CA GLU A 67 27.42 -19.46 -3.46
C GLU A 67 26.48 -18.42 -2.86
N GLN A 68 25.19 -18.76 -2.77
CA GLN A 68 24.16 -17.90 -2.19
C GLN A 68 23.31 -18.73 -1.24
N ASP A 69 23.16 -18.28 0.00
CA ASP A 69 22.40 -18.96 1.07
C ASP A 69 22.75 -20.44 1.27
N GLY A 70 24.04 -20.79 1.10
CA GLY A 70 24.55 -22.17 1.24
C GLY A 70 24.34 -23.07 0.02
N ASN A 71 23.67 -22.59 -1.03
CA ASN A 71 23.49 -23.31 -2.29
C ASN A 71 24.52 -22.90 -3.34
N ARG A 72 25.01 -23.89 -4.12
CA ARG A 72 25.89 -23.67 -5.27
C ARG A 72 25.07 -23.56 -6.54
N ILE A 73 24.97 -22.36 -7.09
CA ILE A 73 24.19 -22.04 -8.29
C ILE A 73 25.16 -21.97 -9.48
N PRO A 74 25.08 -22.88 -10.48
CA PRO A 74 25.92 -22.80 -11.67
C PRO A 74 25.50 -21.61 -12.54
N VAL A 75 26.45 -20.73 -12.85
CA VAL A 75 26.22 -19.48 -13.59
C VAL A 75 26.66 -19.60 -15.05
N ALA A 76 27.79 -20.25 -15.30
CA ALA A 76 28.36 -20.38 -16.64
C ALA A 76 29.23 -21.62 -16.78
N LYS A 77 29.39 -22.12 -18.00
CA LYS A 77 30.39 -23.12 -18.38
C LYS A 77 31.29 -22.57 -19.47
N PHE A 78 32.58 -22.84 -19.36
CA PHE A 78 33.61 -22.38 -20.29
C PHE A 78 34.33 -23.61 -20.85
N GLY A 79 34.29 -23.77 -22.18
CA GLY A 79 34.97 -24.83 -22.91
C GLY A 79 36.18 -24.31 -23.68
N LYS A 80 36.82 -25.19 -24.47
CA LYS A 80 37.98 -24.83 -25.30
C LYS A 80 37.75 -23.54 -26.10
N GLY A 81 38.65 -22.59 -25.92
CA GLY A 81 38.66 -21.28 -26.57
C GLY A 81 37.88 -20.18 -25.84
N ASP A 82 37.14 -20.52 -24.78
CA ASP A 82 36.50 -19.54 -23.91
C ASP A 82 37.50 -18.93 -22.92
N PHE A 83 37.17 -17.75 -22.42
CA PHE A 83 37.94 -17.07 -21.39
C PHE A 83 37.04 -16.62 -20.24
N PHE A 84 37.64 -16.46 -19.06
CA PHE A 84 36.95 -16.02 -17.85
C PHE A 84 37.92 -15.41 -16.84
N GLY A 85 37.38 -14.65 -15.88
CA GLY A 85 38.18 -13.93 -14.89
C GLY A 85 38.78 -12.63 -15.43
N GLU A 86 38.33 -12.18 -16.60
CA GLU A 86 38.67 -10.92 -17.23
C GLU A 86 38.24 -9.72 -16.39
N MET A 87 37.13 -9.82 -15.65
CA MET A 87 36.57 -8.70 -14.89
C MET A 87 37.53 -8.19 -13.81
N SER A 88 38.23 -9.09 -13.12
CA SER A 88 39.22 -8.68 -12.12
C SER A 88 40.44 -8.00 -12.72
N LEU A 89 40.79 -8.39 -13.95
CA LEU A 89 41.92 -7.84 -14.68
C LEU A 89 41.60 -6.48 -15.32
N LEU A 90 40.38 -6.32 -15.85
CA LEU A 90 39.96 -5.16 -16.62
C LEU A 90 39.37 -4.04 -15.76
N GLU A 91 38.61 -4.42 -14.72
CA GLU A 91 37.86 -3.47 -13.90
C GLU A 91 38.44 -3.36 -12.48
N GLY A 92 39.43 -4.19 -12.11
CA GLY A 92 39.99 -4.24 -10.76
C GLY A 92 39.03 -4.78 -9.71
N LEU A 93 37.92 -5.40 -10.13
CA LEU A 93 36.89 -5.93 -9.24
C LEU A 93 37.28 -7.31 -8.67
N PRO A 94 36.87 -7.65 -7.44
CA PRO A 94 37.01 -9.01 -6.92
C PRO A 94 36.35 -10.06 -7.83
N ARG A 95 36.80 -11.31 -7.75
CA ARG A 95 36.20 -12.42 -8.53
C ARG A 95 34.69 -12.49 -8.29
N SER A 96 33.93 -12.47 -9.38
CA SER A 96 32.45 -12.46 -9.36
C SER A 96 31.81 -13.81 -9.07
N GLY A 97 32.59 -14.90 -9.02
CA GLY A 97 32.11 -16.25 -8.74
C GLY A 97 33.26 -17.19 -8.41
N THR A 98 32.95 -18.42 -8.00
CA THR A 98 33.93 -19.48 -7.75
C THR A 98 34.06 -20.33 -9.00
N ALA A 99 35.26 -20.39 -9.59
CA ALA A 99 35.52 -21.20 -10.78
C ALA A 99 36.12 -22.56 -10.39
N VAL A 100 35.55 -23.63 -10.92
CA VAL A 100 35.94 -25.02 -10.61
C VAL A 100 36.11 -25.83 -11.89
N ALA A 101 37.16 -26.65 -11.96
CA ALA A 101 37.36 -27.57 -13.07
C ALA A 101 36.32 -28.69 -13.04
N ALA A 102 35.55 -28.86 -14.13
CA ALA A 102 34.53 -29.90 -14.25
C ALA A 102 35.10 -31.27 -14.67
N GLY A 103 36.34 -31.27 -15.18
CA GLY A 103 37.08 -32.43 -15.65
C GLY A 103 38.59 -32.18 -15.59
N GLU A 104 39.38 -32.89 -16.39
CA GLU A 104 40.74 -32.46 -16.69
C GLU A 104 40.70 -31.24 -17.60
N VAL A 105 41.40 -30.17 -17.19
CA VAL A 105 41.38 -28.89 -17.88
C VAL A 105 42.80 -28.36 -18.03
N ARG A 106 43.14 -27.88 -19.22
CA ARG A 106 44.37 -27.14 -19.49
C ARG A 106 44.04 -25.67 -19.75
N LEU A 107 44.71 -24.77 -19.06
CA LEU A 107 44.41 -23.34 -19.03
C LEU A 107 45.67 -22.53 -19.31
N ALA A 108 45.55 -21.45 -20.07
CA ALA A 108 46.56 -20.39 -20.13
C ALA A 108 46.17 -19.27 -19.16
N LEU A 109 47.09 -18.88 -18.27
CA LEU A 109 46.93 -17.74 -17.38
C LEU A 109 47.58 -16.52 -18.00
N LEU A 110 46.79 -15.48 -18.24
CA LEU A 110 47.24 -14.23 -18.86
C LEU A 110 47.13 -13.08 -17.85
N HIS A 111 48.26 -12.42 -17.58
CA HIS A 111 48.31 -11.17 -16.82
C HIS A 111 47.91 -9.98 -17.70
N GLU A 112 47.67 -8.81 -17.08
CA GLU A 112 47.14 -7.63 -17.77
C GLU A 112 48.03 -7.20 -18.94
N GLU A 113 49.35 -7.19 -18.75
CA GLU A 113 50.31 -6.82 -19.78
C GLU A 113 50.29 -7.77 -20.98
N ALA A 114 50.23 -9.08 -20.72
CA ALA A 114 50.15 -10.11 -21.75
C ALA A 114 48.81 -10.03 -22.51
N PHE A 115 47.71 -9.82 -21.78
CA PHE A 115 46.40 -9.63 -22.38
C PHE A 115 46.35 -8.37 -23.26
N ARG A 116 46.84 -7.22 -22.79
CA ARG A 116 46.90 -5.98 -23.57
C ARG A 116 47.71 -6.15 -24.86
N ARG A 117 48.83 -6.86 -24.80
CA ARG A 117 49.67 -7.15 -25.98
C ARG A 117 48.92 -8.03 -26.97
N LEU A 118 48.33 -9.14 -26.51
CA LEU A 118 47.56 -10.04 -27.35
C LEU A 118 46.32 -9.38 -27.96
N MET A 119 45.67 -8.45 -27.26
CA MET A 119 44.56 -7.67 -27.83
C MET A 119 44.99 -6.76 -28.99
N LEU A 120 46.25 -6.33 -29.03
CA LEU A 120 46.80 -5.48 -30.09
C LEU A 120 47.40 -6.30 -31.24
N GLU A 121 48.01 -7.44 -30.92
CA GLU A 121 48.75 -8.29 -31.88
C GLU A 121 47.87 -9.41 -32.49
N ASP A 122 46.84 -9.86 -31.77
CA ASP A 122 45.92 -10.94 -32.20
C ASP A 122 44.49 -10.39 -32.35
N GLY A 123 44.14 -10.05 -33.61
CA GLY A 123 42.78 -9.61 -33.96
C GLY A 123 41.69 -10.66 -33.69
N GLY A 124 42.05 -11.94 -33.65
CA GLY A 124 41.13 -13.04 -33.37
C GLY A 124 40.70 -13.10 -31.91
N LEU A 125 41.64 -12.89 -30.98
CA LEU A 125 41.32 -12.74 -29.56
C LEU A 125 40.42 -11.51 -29.33
N ALA A 126 40.79 -10.35 -29.89
CA ALA A 126 40.01 -9.12 -29.73
C ALA A 126 38.57 -9.26 -30.26
N TRP A 127 38.39 -9.88 -31.43
CA TRP A 127 37.07 -10.15 -32.00
C TRP A 127 36.24 -11.10 -31.14
N ARG A 128 36.82 -12.16 -30.57
CA ARG A 128 36.12 -13.08 -29.66
C ARG A 128 35.70 -12.41 -28.37
N VAL A 129 36.57 -11.60 -27.78
CA VAL A 129 36.26 -10.82 -26.57
C VAL A 129 35.08 -9.88 -26.85
N MET A 130 35.14 -9.11 -27.95
CA MET A 130 34.05 -8.22 -28.35
C MET A 130 32.74 -8.97 -28.64
N LYS A 131 32.79 -10.11 -29.34
CA LYS A 131 31.61 -10.95 -29.62
C LYS A 131 31.02 -11.56 -28.34
N GLY A 132 31.87 -12.01 -27.43
CA GLY A 132 31.50 -12.58 -26.13
C GLY A 132 30.82 -11.54 -25.24
N LEU A 133 31.43 -10.37 -25.06
CA LEU A 133 30.85 -9.25 -24.33
C LEU A 133 29.54 -8.76 -24.95
N SER A 134 29.50 -8.62 -26.28
CA SER A 134 28.27 -8.22 -26.99
C SER A 134 27.12 -9.22 -26.78
N THR A 135 27.42 -10.51 -26.77
CA THR A 135 26.42 -11.56 -26.47
C THR A 135 25.99 -11.52 -25.01
N ARG A 136 26.93 -11.33 -24.08
CA ARG A 136 26.64 -11.19 -22.65
C ARG A 136 25.76 -9.96 -22.37
N ILE A 137 26.08 -8.79 -22.93
CA ILE A 137 25.29 -7.56 -22.79
C ILE A 137 23.86 -7.78 -23.32
N ARG A 138 23.71 -8.38 -24.51
CA ARG A 138 22.38 -8.69 -25.05
C ARG A 138 21.59 -9.65 -24.14
N GLY A 139 22.26 -10.66 -23.58
CA GLY A 139 21.65 -11.60 -22.63
C GLY A 139 21.18 -10.91 -21.35
N MET A 140 22.06 -10.13 -20.73
CA MET A 140 21.74 -9.35 -19.52
C MET A 140 20.61 -8.35 -19.77
N ASN A 141 20.62 -7.62 -20.89
CA ASN A 141 19.56 -6.67 -21.22
C ASN A 141 18.20 -7.39 -21.39
N ARG A 142 18.18 -8.56 -22.04
CA ARG A 142 16.96 -9.36 -22.19
C ARG A 142 16.44 -9.83 -20.83
N GLU A 143 17.32 -10.31 -19.96
CA GLU A 143 16.93 -10.73 -18.61
C GLU A 143 16.40 -9.57 -17.78
N LEU A 144 17.07 -8.41 -17.84
CA LEU A 144 16.66 -7.20 -17.12
C LEU A 144 15.27 -6.72 -17.57
N VAL A 145 15.02 -6.68 -18.89
CA VAL A 145 13.72 -6.31 -19.46
C VAL A 145 12.62 -7.27 -19.01
N GLN A 146 12.89 -8.58 -18.98
CA GLN A 146 11.94 -9.59 -18.51
C GLN A 146 11.64 -9.45 -17.01
N ARG A 147 12.66 -9.23 -16.18
CA ARG A 147 12.49 -8.99 -14.74
C ARG A 147 11.66 -7.73 -14.47
N ILE A 148 11.99 -6.61 -15.13
CA ILE A 148 11.23 -5.37 -15.01
C ILE A 148 9.78 -5.57 -15.47
N GLY A 149 9.55 -6.25 -16.59
CA GLY A 149 8.21 -6.57 -17.06
C GLY A 149 7.40 -7.34 -16.03
N HIS A 150 7.98 -8.39 -15.44
CA HIS A 150 7.32 -9.18 -14.39
C HIS A 150 7.00 -8.33 -13.14
N ASP A 151 7.99 -7.60 -12.61
CA ASP A 151 7.82 -6.79 -11.40
C ASP A 151 6.75 -5.70 -11.59
N LEU A 152 6.70 -5.10 -12.78
CA LEU A 152 5.66 -4.12 -13.14
C LEU A 152 4.26 -4.75 -13.19
N GLN A 153 4.11 -5.98 -13.69
CA GLN A 153 2.83 -6.69 -13.66
C GLN A 153 2.39 -7.00 -12.23
N GLU A 154 3.32 -7.43 -11.37
CA GLU A 154 3.03 -7.73 -9.97
C GLU A 154 2.59 -6.47 -9.20
N VAL A 155 3.33 -5.38 -9.35
CA VAL A 155 3.00 -4.08 -8.72
C VAL A 155 1.67 -3.54 -9.24
N SER A 156 1.40 -3.66 -10.55
CA SER A 156 0.13 -3.26 -11.14
C SER A 156 -1.05 -4.04 -10.56
N ALA A 157 -0.93 -5.37 -10.50
CA ALA A 157 -1.98 -6.23 -9.94
C ALA A 157 -2.26 -5.89 -8.46
N ALA A 158 -1.21 -5.64 -7.68
CA ALA A 158 -1.35 -5.23 -6.28
C ALA A 158 -2.02 -3.85 -6.14
N LEU A 159 -1.66 -2.88 -6.99
CA LEU A 159 -2.31 -1.56 -7.02
C LEU A 159 -3.79 -1.66 -7.37
N GLN A 160 -4.14 -2.48 -8.36
CA GLN A 160 -5.54 -2.69 -8.76
C GLN A 160 -6.36 -3.31 -7.62
N LEU A 161 -5.84 -4.34 -6.97
CA LEU A 161 -6.50 -4.98 -5.83
C LEU A 161 -6.68 -4.00 -4.66
N ASN A 162 -5.67 -3.18 -4.38
CA ASN A 162 -5.77 -2.14 -3.36
C ASN A 162 -6.80 -1.06 -3.74
N ALA A 163 -6.83 -0.62 -5.00
CA ALA A 163 -7.80 0.35 -5.48
C ALA A 163 -9.25 -0.16 -5.34
N ASP A 164 -9.50 -1.42 -5.69
CA ASP A 164 -10.81 -2.06 -5.53
C ASP A 164 -11.18 -2.16 -4.04
N GLY A 165 -10.23 -2.56 -3.19
CA GLY A 165 -10.43 -2.64 -1.73
C GLY A 165 -10.73 -1.28 -1.10
N ILE A 166 -10.02 -0.23 -1.51
CA ILE A 166 -10.28 1.14 -1.04
C ILE A 166 -11.64 1.62 -1.55
N THR A 167 -11.99 1.37 -2.81
CA THR A 167 -13.31 1.73 -3.38
C THR A 167 -14.45 1.09 -2.58
N ALA A 168 -14.33 -0.19 -2.22
CA ALA A 168 -15.30 -0.86 -1.37
C ALA A 168 -15.37 -0.25 0.05
N GLY A 169 -14.22 0.16 0.60
CA GLY A 169 -14.14 0.87 1.89
C GLY A 169 -14.85 2.22 1.87
N ILE A 170 -14.56 3.04 0.86
CA ILE A 170 -15.22 4.31 0.57
C ILE A 170 -16.74 4.12 0.46
N GLY A 171 -17.20 3.08 -0.24
CA GLY A 171 -18.63 2.77 -0.35
C GLY A 171 -19.30 2.54 1.01
N ARG A 172 -18.65 1.82 1.93
CA ARG A 172 -19.15 1.62 3.31
C ARG A 172 -19.18 2.93 4.11
N ILE A 173 -18.18 3.80 3.94
CA ILE A 173 -18.13 5.11 4.61
C ILE A 173 -19.24 6.03 4.10
N ALA A 174 -19.51 6.03 2.79
CA ALA A 174 -20.62 6.79 2.19
C ALA A 174 -21.97 6.29 2.70
N ALA A 175 -22.18 4.97 2.74
CA ALA A 175 -23.41 4.38 3.26
C ALA A 175 -23.63 4.75 4.73
N SER A 176 -22.59 4.64 5.56
CA SER A 176 -22.66 5.03 6.98
C SER A 176 -22.96 6.52 7.17
N ALA A 177 -22.38 7.42 6.36
CA ALA A 177 -22.74 8.83 6.39
C ALA A 177 -24.23 9.05 6.05
N GLY A 178 -24.74 8.34 5.03
CA GLY A 178 -26.17 8.35 4.69
C GLY A 178 -27.06 7.88 5.84
N GLU A 179 -26.69 6.80 6.53
CA GLU A 179 -27.41 6.31 7.71
C GLU A 179 -27.39 7.34 8.85
N ILE A 180 -26.24 7.98 9.13
CA ILE A 180 -26.15 9.04 10.13
C ILE A 180 -27.09 10.21 9.77
N ASP A 181 -27.11 10.68 8.53
CA ASP A 181 -28.02 11.76 8.11
C ASP A 181 -29.50 11.38 8.33
N THR A 182 -29.90 10.14 8.02
CA THR A 182 -31.26 9.67 8.31
C THR A 182 -31.55 9.62 9.81
N ASN A 183 -30.62 9.10 10.61
CA ASN A 183 -30.76 9.04 12.07
C ASN A 183 -30.86 10.43 12.69
N GLU A 184 -30.07 11.40 12.23
CA GLU A 184 -30.15 12.79 12.72
C GLU A 184 -31.49 13.45 12.40
N ARG A 185 -32.07 13.18 11.23
CA ARG A 185 -33.44 13.65 10.90
C ARG A 185 -34.50 13.03 11.81
N HIS A 186 -34.39 11.73 12.08
CA HIS A 186 -35.29 11.06 13.02
C HIS A 186 -35.13 11.62 14.44
N LEU A 187 -33.89 11.79 14.91
CA LEU A 187 -33.58 12.35 16.22
C LEU A 187 -34.13 13.77 16.35
N ALA A 188 -33.96 14.62 15.34
CA ALA A 188 -34.51 15.98 15.32
C ALA A 188 -36.05 15.98 15.44
N SER A 189 -36.74 15.02 14.81
CA SER A 189 -38.19 14.85 14.95
C SER A 189 -38.57 14.44 16.37
N GLN A 190 -37.89 13.45 16.95
CA GLN A 190 -38.16 12.98 18.32
C GLN A 190 -37.90 14.09 19.36
N ILE A 191 -36.86 14.91 19.15
CA ILE A 191 -36.59 16.06 20.01
C ILE A 191 -37.77 17.03 20.02
N LYS A 192 -38.31 17.36 18.84
CA LYS A 192 -39.47 18.26 18.74
C LYS A 192 -40.70 17.71 19.45
N GLU A 193 -40.93 16.41 19.34
CA GLU A 193 -42.04 15.74 20.02
C GLU A 193 -41.90 15.78 21.55
N VAL A 194 -40.72 15.47 22.08
CA VAL A 194 -40.44 15.57 23.52
C VAL A 194 -40.54 17.02 24.03
N GLN A 195 -40.08 17.99 23.24
CA GLN A 195 -40.24 19.41 23.56
C GLN A 195 -41.71 19.82 23.61
N HIS A 196 -42.53 19.32 22.69
CA HIS A 196 -43.98 19.56 22.70
C HIS A 196 -44.64 18.98 23.95
N ILE A 197 -44.38 17.71 24.26
CA ILE A 197 -44.92 17.02 25.45
C ILE A 197 -44.47 17.73 26.74
N SER A 198 -43.20 18.13 26.82
CA SER A 198 -42.67 18.87 27.98
C SER A 198 -43.37 20.22 28.16
N GLY A 199 -43.69 20.92 27.07
CA GLY A 199 -44.49 22.15 27.09
C GLY A 199 -45.92 21.92 27.60
N GLN A 200 -46.57 20.83 27.17
CA GLN A 200 -47.90 20.45 27.67
C GLN A 200 -47.89 20.08 29.15
N ILE A 201 -46.85 19.39 29.63
CA ILE A 201 -46.71 19.12 31.06
C ILE A 201 -46.54 20.44 31.83
N GLY A 202 -45.75 21.37 31.31
CA GLY A 202 -45.58 22.70 31.90
C GLY A 202 -46.93 23.42 32.13
N SER A 203 -47.81 23.44 31.12
CA SER A 203 -49.13 24.06 31.26
C SER A 203 -50.06 23.30 32.23
N MET A 204 -49.99 21.96 32.28
CA MET A 204 -50.71 21.17 33.28
C MET A 204 -50.24 21.46 34.70
N LEU A 205 -48.94 21.65 34.92
CA LEU A 205 -48.38 21.98 36.22
C LEU A 205 -48.82 23.37 36.70
N ASP A 206 -48.91 24.33 35.79
CA ASP A 206 -49.47 25.65 36.10
C ASP A 206 -50.96 25.56 36.48
N PHE A 207 -51.74 24.73 35.78
CA PHE A 207 -53.12 24.44 36.18
C PHE A 207 -53.18 23.80 37.58
N ILE A 208 -52.36 22.79 37.88
CA ILE A 208 -52.34 22.12 39.19
C ILE A 208 -51.96 23.11 40.30
N ARG A 209 -50.98 24.00 40.08
CA ARG A 209 -50.63 25.05 41.03
C ARG A 209 -51.79 25.99 41.32
N ASN A 210 -52.54 26.38 40.28
CA ASN A 210 -53.72 27.22 40.42
C ASN A 210 -54.83 26.51 41.21
N VAL A 211 -55.13 25.25 40.89
CA VAL A 211 -56.10 24.44 41.64
C VAL A 211 -55.67 24.28 43.09
N ALA A 212 -54.41 23.91 43.35
CA ALA A 212 -53.87 23.80 44.69
C ALA A 212 -54.02 25.11 45.48
N SER A 213 -53.72 26.27 44.87
CA SER A 213 -53.89 27.58 45.51
C SER A 213 -55.36 27.90 45.83
N GLN A 214 -56.29 27.58 44.93
CA GLN A 214 -57.73 27.77 45.17
C GLN A 214 -58.24 26.84 46.27
N THR A 215 -57.84 25.57 46.24
CA THR A 215 -58.18 24.58 47.27
C THR A 215 -57.61 24.99 48.63
N HIS A 216 -56.44 25.63 48.68
CA HIS A 216 -55.88 26.18 49.92
C HIS A 216 -56.81 27.24 50.53
N ILE A 217 -57.34 28.15 49.70
CA ILE A 217 -58.26 29.21 50.13
C ILE A 217 -59.60 28.61 50.58
N LEU A 218 -60.10 27.59 49.88
CA LEU A 218 -61.30 26.86 50.30
C LEU A 218 -61.12 26.18 51.66
N GLY A 219 -59.99 25.50 51.87
CA GLY A 219 -59.65 24.91 53.17
C GLY A 219 -59.51 25.95 54.29
N LEU A 220 -58.95 27.12 53.98
CA LEU A 220 -58.89 28.24 54.93
C LEU A 220 -60.28 28.75 55.32
N ASN A 221 -61.16 28.99 54.33
CA ASN A 221 -62.53 29.44 54.57
C ASN A 221 -63.33 28.41 55.38
N ALA A 222 -63.18 27.11 55.07
CA ALA A 222 -63.80 26.03 55.82
C ALA A 222 -63.28 25.95 57.27
N SER A 223 -61.98 26.21 57.49
CA SER A 223 -61.39 26.27 58.83
C SER A 223 -61.97 27.42 59.67
N ILE A 224 -62.17 28.60 59.05
CA ILE A 224 -62.78 29.76 59.69
C ILE A 224 -64.24 29.46 60.07
N GLU A 225 -65.02 28.87 59.17
CA GLU A 225 -66.44 28.54 59.42
C GLU A 225 -66.59 27.44 60.48
N ALA A 226 -65.67 26.46 60.48
CA ALA A 226 -65.59 25.45 61.53
C ALA A 226 -65.29 26.06 62.90
N ALA A 227 -64.38 27.03 62.99
CA ALA A 227 -64.10 27.75 64.23
C ALA A 227 -65.31 28.60 64.69
N ARG A 228 -66.03 29.21 63.75
CA ARG A 228 -67.25 30.00 64.00
C ARG A 228 -68.40 29.16 64.55
N SER A 229 -68.52 27.90 64.12
CA SER A 229 -69.56 26.95 64.54
C SER A 229 -69.32 26.33 65.93
N GLY A 230 -68.21 26.67 66.59
CA GLY A 230 -67.91 26.23 67.97
C GLY A 230 -67.85 24.70 68.10
N GLU A 231 -68.56 24.15 69.09
CA GLU A 231 -68.58 22.70 69.38
C GLU A 231 -69.07 21.85 68.18
N HIS A 232 -69.98 22.38 67.34
CA HIS A 232 -70.50 21.66 66.18
C HIS A 232 -69.54 21.64 64.98
N GLY A 233 -68.51 22.51 64.97
CA GLY A 233 -67.54 22.63 63.88
C GLY A 233 -66.29 21.77 64.03
N ARG A 234 -66.08 21.09 65.17
CA ARG A 234 -64.84 20.33 65.46
C ARG A 234 -64.48 19.30 64.38
N GLY A 235 -65.45 18.54 63.88
CA GLY A 235 -65.22 17.56 62.80
C GLY A 235 -64.85 18.22 61.47
N PHE A 236 -65.47 19.36 61.14
CA PHE A 236 -65.17 20.13 59.93
C PHE A 236 -63.78 20.80 59.99
N ALA A 237 -63.32 21.20 61.18
CA ALA A 237 -61.99 21.79 61.35
C ALA A 237 -60.88 20.80 60.96
N VAL A 238 -61.03 19.51 61.32
CA VAL A 238 -60.07 18.46 60.95
C VAL A 238 -60.01 18.27 59.44
N ILE A 239 -61.18 18.22 58.78
CA ILE A 239 -61.27 18.08 57.32
C ILE A 239 -60.63 19.30 56.62
N ALA A 240 -60.88 20.50 57.12
CA ALA A 240 -60.37 21.73 56.54
C ALA A 240 -58.83 21.82 56.63
N GLU A 241 -58.24 21.36 57.74
CA GLU A 241 -56.78 21.27 57.88
C GLU A 241 -56.17 20.22 56.94
N GLU A 242 -56.82 19.07 56.78
CA GLU A 242 -56.37 18.03 55.84
C GLU A 242 -56.42 18.52 54.39
N ILE A 243 -57.46 19.28 54.01
CA ILE A 243 -57.55 19.94 52.69
C ILE A 243 -56.40 20.93 52.46
N ARG A 244 -56.05 21.75 53.47
CA ARG A 244 -54.92 22.70 53.37
C ARG A 244 -53.60 21.97 53.19
N LYS A 245 -53.39 20.90 53.95
CA LYS A 245 -52.18 20.07 53.88
C LYS A 245 -52.04 19.39 52.53
N LEU A 246 -53.10 18.75 52.02
CA LEU A 246 -53.15 18.13 50.70
C LEU A 246 -52.87 19.15 49.59
N SER A 247 -53.49 20.32 49.65
CA SER A 247 -53.24 21.42 48.70
C SER A 247 -51.77 21.87 48.71
N ALA A 248 -51.17 22.05 49.89
CA ALA A 248 -49.76 22.44 50.01
C ALA A 248 -48.84 21.36 49.41
N GLN A 249 -49.11 20.08 49.70
CA GLN A 249 -48.37 18.95 49.12
C GLN A 249 -48.55 18.86 47.60
N SER A 250 -49.75 19.10 47.07
CA SER A 250 -49.99 19.14 45.62
C SER A 250 -49.17 20.24 44.93
N LYS A 251 -49.09 21.43 45.55
CA LYS A 251 -48.27 22.54 45.03
C LYS A 251 -46.78 22.19 45.03
N GLU A 252 -46.27 21.65 46.14
CA GLU A 252 -44.87 21.23 46.27
C GLU A 252 -44.51 20.14 45.23
N ASN A 253 -45.39 19.15 45.05
CA ASN A 253 -45.18 18.10 44.05
C ASN A 253 -45.21 18.67 42.62
N ALA A 254 -46.10 19.62 42.31
CA ALA A 254 -46.13 20.28 41.02
C ALA A 254 -44.85 21.09 40.75
N GLU A 255 -44.26 21.71 41.78
CA GLU A 255 -42.98 22.40 41.68
C GLU A 255 -41.82 21.44 41.40
N LYS A 256 -41.74 20.31 42.09
CA LYS A 256 -40.73 19.26 41.82
C LYS A 256 -40.83 18.70 40.41
N ILE A 257 -42.05 18.44 39.92
CA ILE A 257 -42.24 17.94 38.54
C ILE A 257 -41.85 19.02 37.53
N ALA A 258 -42.12 20.30 37.81
CA ALA A 258 -41.72 21.40 36.92
C ALA A 258 -40.20 21.56 36.82
N GLU A 259 -39.49 21.32 37.92
CA GLU A 259 -38.02 21.30 37.92
C GLU A 259 -37.50 20.17 37.01
N LEU A 260 -38.04 18.96 37.17
CA LEU A 260 -37.67 17.80 36.35
C LEU A 260 -37.95 18.03 34.85
N THR A 261 -39.10 18.61 34.48
CA THR A 261 -39.39 18.95 33.08
C THR A 261 -38.50 20.08 32.55
N GLY A 262 -38.11 21.03 33.39
CA GLY A 262 -37.08 22.02 33.06
C GLY A 262 -35.73 21.39 32.73
N GLN A 263 -35.29 20.40 33.53
CA GLN A 263 -34.06 19.65 33.28
C GLN A 263 -34.13 18.84 31.97
N ILE A 264 -35.28 18.24 31.67
CA ILE A 264 -35.53 17.57 30.38
C ILE A 264 -35.33 18.58 29.24
N GLY A 265 -35.97 19.75 29.31
CA GLY A 265 -35.84 20.80 28.30
C GLY A 265 -34.39 21.25 28.06
N TYR A 266 -33.61 21.41 29.14
CA TYR A 266 -32.18 21.73 29.03
C TYR A 266 -31.38 20.61 28.35
N LYS A 267 -31.60 19.35 28.75
CA LYS A 267 -30.95 18.20 28.11
C LYS A 267 -31.34 18.05 26.64
N MET A 268 -32.60 18.32 26.28
CA MET A 268 -33.03 18.28 24.88
C MET A 268 -32.29 19.31 24.02
N LYS A 269 -32.05 20.53 24.52
CA LYS A 269 -31.23 21.53 23.80
C LYS A 269 -29.80 21.05 23.56
N ALA A 270 -29.18 20.44 24.58
CA ALA A 270 -27.83 19.88 24.42
C ALA A 270 -27.80 18.76 23.37
N ILE A 271 -28.81 17.89 23.33
CA ILE A 271 -28.95 16.85 22.31
C ILE A 271 -29.15 17.47 20.92
N THR A 272 -29.93 18.55 20.79
CA THR A 272 -30.08 19.26 19.50
C THR A 272 -28.74 19.74 18.96
N SER A 273 -27.92 20.40 19.79
CA SER A 273 -26.60 20.87 19.34
C SER A 273 -25.68 19.71 18.95
N ALA A 274 -25.67 18.62 19.73
CA ALA A 274 -24.88 17.43 19.40
C ALA A 274 -25.34 16.77 18.08
N SER A 275 -26.65 16.73 17.84
CA SER A 275 -27.28 16.23 16.62
C SER A 275 -26.89 17.07 15.39
N GLU A 276 -26.94 18.40 15.50
CA GLU A 276 -26.52 19.31 14.43
C GLU A 276 -25.02 19.17 14.10
N ASP A 277 -24.18 18.98 15.12
CA ASP A 277 -22.75 18.70 14.95
C ASP A 277 -22.50 17.37 14.23
N SER A 278 -23.22 16.30 14.60
CA SER A 278 -23.17 15.00 13.91
C SER A 278 -23.62 15.09 12.46
N ALA A 279 -24.69 15.84 12.18
CA ALA A 279 -25.19 16.07 10.83
C ALA A 279 -24.15 16.80 9.96
N ARG A 280 -23.48 17.84 10.49
CA ARG A 280 -22.37 18.50 9.76
C ARG A 280 -21.23 17.53 9.46
N LYS A 281 -20.76 16.78 10.47
CA LYS A 281 -19.66 15.83 10.30
C LYS A 281 -19.98 14.75 9.28
N SER A 282 -21.22 14.26 9.25
CA SER A 282 -21.70 13.31 8.24
C SER A 282 -21.63 13.91 6.83
N ASN A 283 -22.05 15.16 6.67
CA ASN A 283 -22.00 15.83 5.36
C ASN A 283 -20.55 16.08 4.89
N GLU A 284 -19.66 16.50 5.79
CA GLU A 284 -18.22 16.63 5.53
C GLU A 284 -17.60 15.27 5.14
N GLN A 285 -17.96 14.20 5.86
CA GLN A 285 -17.53 12.83 5.54
C GLN A 285 -18.01 12.40 4.14
N ALA A 286 -19.25 12.72 3.76
CA ALA A 286 -19.77 12.43 2.42
C ALA A 286 -19.02 13.21 1.32
N ALA A 287 -18.60 14.45 1.59
CA ALA A 287 -17.77 15.23 0.68
C ALA A 287 -16.35 14.63 0.53
N ALA A 288 -15.70 14.30 1.65
CA ALA A 288 -14.38 13.67 1.65
C ALA A 288 -14.38 12.31 0.94
N THR A 289 -15.47 11.54 1.09
CA THR A 289 -15.64 10.24 0.43
C THR A 289 -15.69 10.39 -1.09
N ARG A 290 -16.31 11.46 -1.62
CA ARG A 290 -16.28 11.76 -3.07
C ARG A 290 -14.88 12.10 -3.58
N GLN A 291 -14.10 12.87 -2.83
CA GLN A 291 -12.71 13.18 -3.19
C GLN A 291 -11.82 11.93 -3.17
N MET A 292 -12.06 11.02 -2.21
CA MET A 292 -11.34 9.75 -2.18
C MET A 292 -11.65 8.88 -3.40
N VAL A 293 -12.87 8.87 -3.92
CA VAL A 293 -13.21 8.13 -5.16
C VAL A 293 -12.34 8.62 -6.33
N GLU A 294 -12.17 9.93 -6.46
CA GLU A 294 -11.34 10.52 -7.52
C GLU A 294 -9.87 10.11 -7.38
N ALA A 295 -9.30 10.22 -6.18
CA ALA A 295 -7.91 9.82 -5.91
C ALA A 295 -7.68 8.32 -6.17
N VAL A 296 -8.64 7.45 -5.82
CA VAL A 296 -8.54 6.02 -6.12
C VAL A 296 -8.64 5.75 -7.61
N GLY A 297 -9.43 6.54 -8.34
CA GLY A 297 -9.47 6.51 -9.80
C GLY A 297 -8.09 6.78 -10.43
N GLU A 298 -7.33 7.73 -9.90
CA GLU A 298 -5.96 7.99 -10.36
C GLU A 298 -5.01 6.81 -10.10
N VAL A 299 -5.14 6.14 -8.93
CA VAL A 299 -4.36 4.95 -8.58
C VAL A 299 -4.67 3.78 -9.52
N ALA A 300 -5.96 3.55 -9.82
CA ALA A 300 -6.37 2.54 -10.79
C ALA A 300 -5.83 2.85 -12.19
N GLY A 301 -5.88 4.12 -12.61
CA GLY A 301 -5.28 4.57 -13.88
C GLY A 301 -3.76 4.39 -13.93
N LEU A 302 -3.06 4.56 -12.80
CA LEU A 302 -1.63 4.27 -12.71
C LEU A 302 -1.35 2.77 -12.88
N ALA A 303 -2.14 1.90 -12.25
CA ALA A 303 -2.01 0.44 -12.42
C ALA A 303 -2.15 0.05 -13.90
N GLU A 304 -3.17 0.56 -14.59
CA GLU A 304 -3.37 0.32 -16.02
C GLU A 304 -2.16 0.77 -16.86
N ARG A 305 -1.59 1.94 -16.56
CA ARG A 305 -0.38 2.42 -17.23
C ARG A 305 0.82 1.53 -16.98
N LEU A 306 1.01 1.00 -15.76
CA LEU A 306 2.10 0.06 -15.47
C LEU A 306 1.93 -1.24 -16.22
N THR A 307 0.70 -1.76 -16.33
CA THR A 307 0.39 -2.93 -17.18
C THR A 307 0.77 -2.67 -18.63
N GLY A 308 0.41 -1.50 -19.18
CA GLY A 308 0.76 -1.12 -20.55
C GLY A 308 2.27 -1.06 -20.79
N ILE A 309 3.04 -0.53 -19.82
CA ILE A 309 4.51 -0.53 -19.90
C ILE A 309 5.03 -1.97 -19.86
N ALA A 310 4.54 -2.80 -18.93
CA ALA A 310 4.96 -4.18 -18.80
C ALA A 310 4.72 -5.00 -20.07
N ASP A 311 3.59 -4.79 -20.74
CA ASP A 311 3.29 -5.45 -22.02
C ASP A 311 4.15 -4.93 -23.17
N SER A 312 4.54 -3.64 -23.16
CA SER A 312 5.47 -3.09 -24.16
C SER A 312 6.91 -3.59 -24.03
N LEU A 313 7.26 -4.16 -22.89
CA LEU A 313 8.58 -4.75 -22.61
C LEU A 313 8.71 -6.21 -23.06
N LYS A 314 7.62 -6.85 -23.49
CA LYS A 314 7.61 -8.22 -24.05
C LYS A 314 8.10 -8.24 -25.50
#